data_AF-A0A2R6P275-F1
#
_entry.id   AF-A0A2R6P275-F1
#
_cell.length_a   1.000
_cell.length_b   1.000
_cell.length_c   1.000
_cell.angle_alpha   90.00
_cell.angle_beta   90.00
_cell.angle_gamma   90.00
#
_symmetry.space_group_name_H-M   'P 1'
#
loop_
_entity.id
_entity.type
_entity.pdbx_description
1 polymer ?
#
loop_
_entity_poly.entity_id
_entity_poly.type
_entity_poly.pdbx_seq_one_letter_code
_entity_poly.pdbx_strand_id
1 'polypeptide(L)'
;MVDPVEGVLGIEWIDGKSVRFLLGGGAEGEEEMAEDEESVGEEEVIEEDPLLEYGVLIDFGLAYVSNLVEDKAVDLYVLERAFSSTHPASEPLFASVLQAYEKEMGKKWKAVGSRLDDVRLRGRKRSMVG
;
A
#
# COMPACT_ATOMS: atom_id res chain seq x y z
N MET A 1 21.26 4.97 -14.98
CA MET A 1 21.86 6.22 -15.53
C MET A 1 21.23 7.39 -14.78
N VAL A 2 21.97 8.43 -14.41
CA VAL A 2 21.39 9.61 -13.75
C VAL A 2 21.88 10.86 -14.48
N ASP A 3 20.96 11.68 -14.95
CA ASP A 3 21.23 13.02 -15.47
C ASP A 3 20.48 14.06 -14.61
N PRO A 4 21.15 14.70 -13.65
CA PRO A 4 20.51 15.67 -12.77
C PRO A 4 20.25 17.03 -13.43
N VAL A 5 20.87 17.33 -14.58
CA VAL A 5 20.68 18.60 -15.29
C VAL A 5 19.37 18.56 -16.06
N GLU A 6 19.12 17.46 -16.74
CA GLU A 6 17.88 17.21 -17.49
C GLU A 6 16.77 16.57 -16.62
N GLY A 7 17.09 16.19 -15.37
CA GLY A 7 16.15 15.54 -14.45
C GLY A 7 15.77 14.12 -14.85
N VAL A 8 16.67 13.39 -15.53
CA VAL A 8 16.42 12.05 -16.06
C VAL A 8 17.04 10.98 -15.17
N LEU A 9 16.24 9.97 -14.83
CA LEU A 9 16.69 8.79 -14.11
C LEU A 9 16.40 7.53 -14.93
N GLY A 10 17.45 6.83 -15.34
CA GLY A 10 17.35 5.51 -15.95
C GLY A 10 17.41 4.42 -14.87
N ILE A 11 16.29 3.73 -14.70
CA ILE A 11 16.09 2.58 -13.79
C ILE A 11 15.93 1.29 -14.59
N GLU A 12 16.12 0.15 -13.92
CA GLU A 12 15.80 -1.16 -14.48
C GLU A 12 14.28 -1.31 -14.64
N TRP A 13 13.87 -1.93 -15.74
CA TRP A 13 12.47 -2.30 -15.95
C TRP A 13 12.16 -3.56 -15.14
N ILE A 14 11.08 -3.50 -14.36
CA ILE A 14 10.62 -4.62 -13.56
C ILE A 14 9.34 -5.13 -14.22
N ASP A 15 9.38 -6.34 -14.76
CA ASP A 15 8.20 -7.02 -15.28
C ASP A 15 7.24 -7.38 -14.12
N GLY A 16 5.95 -7.53 -14.40
CA GLY A 16 4.96 -7.94 -13.40
C GLY A 16 3.77 -6.98 -13.25
N LYS A 17 2.86 -7.33 -12.34
CA LYS A 17 1.62 -6.58 -12.06
C LYS A 17 1.80 -5.74 -10.81
N SER A 18 1.26 -4.52 -10.82
CA SER A 18 1.22 -3.68 -9.61
C SER A 18 0.21 -4.23 -8.60
N VAL A 19 0.41 -3.91 -7.32
CA VAL A 19 -0.56 -4.20 -6.25
C VAL A 19 -1.96 -3.69 -6.65
N ARG A 20 -2.04 -2.45 -7.15
CA ARG A 20 -3.31 -1.86 -7.57
C ARG A 20 -4.05 -2.69 -8.63
N PHE A 21 -3.32 -3.24 -9.60
CA PHE A 21 -3.90 -4.10 -10.65
C PHE A 21 -4.48 -5.39 -10.04
N LEU A 22 -3.75 -6.04 -9.13
CA LEU A 22 -4.18 -7.28 -8.48
C LEU A 22 -5.41 -7.08 -7.59
N LEU A 23 -5.59 -5.88 -7.04
CA LEU A 23 -6.75 -5.53 -6.21
C LEU A 23 -8.00 -5.13 -7.02
N GLY A 24 -8.02 -5.35 -8.33
CA GLY A 24 -9.14 -4.97 -9.21
C GLY A 24 -9.21 -3.47 -9.50
N GLY A 25 -8.21 -2.68 -9.09
CA GLY A 25 -8.12 -1.25 -9.35
C GLY A 25 -7.57 -0.94 -10.74
N GLY A 26 -8.18 -1.47 -11.79
CA GLY A 26 -7.79 -1.20 -13.18
C GLY A 26 -7.85 0.29 -13.54
N ALA A 27 -6.96 0.75 -14.42
CA ALA A 27 -7.16 2.02 -15.12
C ALA A 27 -8.38 1.87 -16.05
N GLU A 28 -9.19 2.91 -16.17
CA GLU A 28 -10.37 2.95 -17.03
C GLU A 28 -9.99 2.48 -18.45
N GLY A 29 -10.38 1.25 -18.83
CA GLY A 29 -10.11 0.73 -20.17
C GLY A 29 -9.75 -0.76 -20.30
N GLU A 30 -9.56 -1.51 -19.22
CA GLU A 30 -9.45 -2.97 -19.29
C GLU A 30 -10.72 -3.61 -18.69
N GLU A 31 -11.33 -4.48 -19.49
CA GLU A 31 -12.65 -5.08 -19.30
C GLU A 31 -12.87 -5.54 -17.85
N GLU A 32 -13.97 -5.08 -17.25
CA GLU A 32 -14.49 -5.65 -16.02
C GLU A 32 -14.62 -7.16 -16.24
N MET A 33 -13.83 -7.96 -15.50
CA MET A 33 -14.14 -9.38 -15.39
C MET A 33 -15.54 -9.45 -14.79
N ALA A 34 -16.48 -9.89 -15.61
CA ALA A 34 -17.89 -9.98 -15.28
C ALA A 34 -18.09 -10.57 -13.89
N GLU A 35 -18.92 -9.90 -13.10
CA GLU A 35 -19.42 -10.38 -11.82
C GLU A 35 -20.17 -11.70 -12.04
N ASP A 36 -19.48 -12.83 -11.89
CA ASP A 36 -20.17 -14.06 -11.53
C ASP A 36 -20.46 -13.96 -10.02
N GLU A 37 -21.71 -13.59 -9.71
CA GLU A 37 -22.34 -13.84 -8.42
C GLU A 37 -22.31 -15.35 -8.15
N GLU A 38 -21.24 -15.85 -7.55
CA GLU A 38 -21.24 -17.16 -6.93
C GLU A 38 -20.76 -17.05 -5.49
N SER A 39 -21.65 -17.48 -4.60
CA SER A 39 -21.54 -17.79 -3.18
C SER A 39 -20.24 -17.45 -2.44
N VAL A 40 -20.39 -16.97 -1.21
CA VAL A 40 -19.41 -17.07 -0.12
C VAL A 40 -18.95 -18.54 0.02
N GLY A 41 -18.01 -18.92 -0.82
CA GLY A 41 -17.28 -20.17 -0.84
C GLY A 41 -15.87 -19.87 -0.34
N GLU A 42 -15.31 -20.85 0.33
CA GLU A 42 -14.00 -20.86 1.00
C GLU A 42 -12.98 -19.96 0.31
N GLU A 43 -12.26 -19.12 1.09
CA GLU A 43 -11.03 -18.47 0.64
C GLU A 43 -10.15 -19.55 -0.03
N GLU A 44 -10.18 -19.62 -1.36
CA GLU A 44 -9.16 -20.32 -2.10
C GLU A 44 -7.87 -19.59 -1.78
N VAL A 45 -7.07 -20.23 -0.91
CA VAL A 45 -5.70 -19.85 -0.65
C VAL A 45 -5.00 -19.87 -1.99
N ILE A 46 -4.76 -18.69 -2.56
CA ILE A 46 -3.82 -18.55 -3.68
C ILE A 46 -2.50 -19.08 -3.11
N GLU A 47 -2.09 -20.29 -3.51
CA GLU A 47 -0.90 -20.97 -2.94
C GLU A 47 0.39 -20.17 -3.18
N GLU A 48 0.39 -19.25 -4.16
CA GLU A 48 1.53 -18.40 -4.48
C GLU A 48 1.12 -16.92 -4.57
N ASP A 49 1.73 -16.08 -3.75
CA ASP A 49 1.59 -14.63 -3.83
C ASP A 49 2.18 -14.16 -5.18
N PRO A 50 1.38 -13.64 -6.13
CA PRO A 50 1.85 -13.22 -7.45
C PRO A 50 2.83 -12.04 -7.39
N LEU A 51 2.95 -11.36 -6.24
CA LEU A 51 3.96 -10.34 -6.00
C LEU A 51 5.26 -10.91 -5.45
N LEU A 52 5.30 -12.17 -5.03
CA LEU A 52 6.47 -12.78 -4.39
C LEU A 52 7.69 -12.78 -5.30
N GLU A 53 7.49 -12.95 -6.62
CA GLU A 53 8.57 -12.95 -7.60
C GLU A 53 9.37 -11.65 -7.57
N TYR A 54 8.69 -10.52 -7.40
CA TYR A 54 9.33 -9.20 -7.45
C TYR A 54 9.52 -8.61 -6.06
N GLY A 55 8.46 -8.51 -5.24
CA GLY A 55 8.55 -8.01 -3.86
C GLY A 55 9.21 -6.62 -3.73
N VAL A 56 9.22 -5.83 -4.82
CA VAL A 56 9.95 -4.56 -4.89
C VAL A 56 9.03 -3.39 -4.63
N LEU A 57 9.46 -2.47 -3.78
CA LEU A 57 8.88 -1.13 -3.69
C LEU A 57 9.53 -0.22 -4.72
N ILE A 58 8.71 0.53 -5.44
CA ILE A 58 9.15 1.52 -6.44
C ILE A 58 8.67 2.91 -6.04
N ASP A 59 9.13 3.92 -6.80
CA ASP A 59 8.79 5.34 -6.60
C ASP A 59 9.26 5.92 -5.25
N PHE A 60 10.57 6.19 -5.18
CA PHE A 60 11.22 6.83 -4.03
C PHE A 60 11.44 8.34 -4.21
N GLY A 61 10.71 9.01 -5.11
CA GLY A 61 10.95 10.42 -5.45
C GLY A 61 10.80 11.39 -4.27
N LEU A 62 9.97 11.03 -3.29
CA LEU A 62 9.75 11.78 -2.05
C LEU A 62 10.34 11.10 -0.80
N ALA A 63 11.03 9.97 -0.99
CA ALA A 63 11.51 9.18 0.12
C ALA A 63 12.75 9.82 0.77
N TYR A 64 12.86 9.62 2.08
CA TYR A 64 14.03 10.00 2.85
C TYR A 64 14.21 9.04 4.03
N VAL A 65 15.43 8.93 4.54
CA VAL A 65 15.71 8.05 5.68
C VAL A 65 15.29 8.76 6.97
N SER A 66 14.34 8.17 7.70
CA SER A 66 13.91 8.68 9.00
C SER A 66 13.76 7.59 10.07
N ASN A 67 14.16 7.96 11.29
CA ASN A 67 13.96 7.18 12.50
C ASN A 67 12.80 7.73 13.35
N LEU A 68 12.13 8.80 12.92
CA LEU A 68 11.04 9.38 13.67
C LEU A 68 9.81 8.47 13.62
N VAL A 69 9.14 8.34 14.76
CA VAL A 69 7.89 7.59 14.90
C VAL A 69 6.77 8.26 14.10
N GLU A 70 6.78 9.60 14.01
CA GLU A 70 5.81 10.37 13.22
C GLU A 70 5.85 9.98 11.75
N ASP A 71 7.04 9.99 11.13
CA ASP A 71 7.18 9.74 9.70
C ASP A 71 6.70 8.33 9.33
N LYS A 72 7.06 7.32 10.14
CA LYS A 72 6.58 5.93 9.95
C LYS A 72 5.07 5.81 10.08
N ALA A 73 4.47 6.51 11.05
CA ALA A 73 3.03 6.52 11.24
C ALA A 73 2.31 7.25 10.09
N VAL A 74 2.90 8.31 9.55
CA VAL A 74 2.38 9.01 8.36
C VAL A 74 2.47 8.11 7.13
N ASP A 75 3.58 7.41 6.90
CA ASP A 75 3.73 6.47 5.79
C ASP A 75 2.65 5.36 5.83
N LEU A 76 2.46 4.72 6.99
CA LEU A 76 1.41 3.71 7.18
C LEU A 76 0.01 4.29 6.95
N TYR A 77 -0.25 5.52 7.38
CA TYR A 77 -1.54 6.17 7.15
C TYR A 77 -1.76 6.51 5.66
N VAL A 78 -0.74 6.97 4.94
CA VAL A 78 -0.84 7.22 3.49
C VAL A 78 -1.13 5.90 2.76
N LEU A 79 -0.46 4.81 3.15
CA LEU A 79 -0.71 3.48 2.60
C LEU A 79 -2.14 3.02 2.88
N GLU A 80 -2.64 3.15 4.12
CA GLU A 80 -4.03 2.86 4.50
C GLU A 80 -5.03 3.55 3.56
N ARG A 81 -4.81 4.86 3.33
CA ARG A 81 -5.68 5.66 2.45
C ARG A 81 -5.60 5.23 0.99
N ALA A 82 -4.44 4.80 0.51
CA ALA A 82 -4.28 4.28 -0.84
C ALA A 82 -5.10 3.00 -1.04
N PHE A 83 -5.02 2.04 -0.11
CA PHE A 83 -5.83 0.82 -0.13
C PHE A 83 -7.34 1.14 -0.13
N SER A 84 -7.80 1.99 0.81
CA SER A 84 -9.22 2.38 0.89
C SER A 84 -9.73 3.11 -0.35
N SER A 85 -8.85 3.68 -1.17
CA SER A 85 -9.25 4.42 -2.38
C SER A 85 -9.45 3.52 -3.61
N THR A 86 -8.86 2.33 -3.63
CA THR A 86 -8.83 1.48 -4.83
C THR A 86 -9.89 0.38 -4.83
N HIS A 87 -10.34 -0.12 -3.67
CA HIS A 87 -11.40 -1.13 -3.61
C HIS A 87 -12.10 -1.17 -2.23
N PRO A 88 -13.44 -1.32 -2.14
CA PRO A 88 -14.16 -1.44 -0.86
C PRO A 88 -13.74 -2.63 -0.01
N ALA A 89 -13.28 -3.72 -0.62
CA ALA A 89 -12.81 -4.93 0.08
C ALA A 89 -11.32 -4.87 0.51
N SER A 90 -10.73 -3.68 0.60
CA SER A 90 -9.29 -3.50 0.90
C SER A 90 -8.95 -3.48 2.40
N GLU A 91 -9.94 -3.37 3.29
CA GLU A 91 -9.69 -3.30 4.74
C GLU A 91 -8.99 -4.55 5.31
N PRO A 92 -9.37 -5.80 4.96
CA PRO A 92 -8.67 -7.00 5.42
C PRO A 92 -7.22 -7.06 4.93
N LEU A 93 -6.96 -6.58 3.72
CA LEU A 93 -5.62 -6.60 3.12
C LEU A 93 -4.67 -5.64 3.86
N PHE A 94 -5.13 -4.43 4.16
CA PHE A 94 -4.32 -3.50 4.95
C PHE A 94 -4.10 -3.99 6.38
N ALA A 95 -5.06 -4.72 6.96
CA ALA A 95 -4.88 -5.35 8.27
C ALA A 95 -3.71 -6.35 8.25
N SER A 96 -3.58 -7.16 7.20
CA SER A 96 -2.45 -8.08 7.00
C SER A 96 -1.11 -7.34 6.90
N VAL A 97 -1.07 -6.19 6.20
CA VAL A 97 0.12 -5.32 6.13
C VAL A 97 0.51 -4.82 7.52
N LEU A 98 -0.45 -4.36 8.33
CA LEU A 98 -0.19 -3.89 9.69
C LEU A 98 0.32 -5.01 10.61
N GLN A 99 -0.25 -6.22 10.51
CA GLN A 99 0.20 -7.38 11.29
C GLN A 99 1.64 -7.77 10.95
N ALA A 100 1.99 -7.80 9.65
CA ALA A 100 3.36 -8.05 9.21
C ALA A 100 4.32 -6.96 9.72
N TYR A 101 3.92 -5.69 9.61
CA TYR A 101 4.72 -4.56 10.07
C TYR A 101 4.94 -4.57 11.59
N GLU A 102 3.90 -4.90 12.38
CA GLU A 102 4.00 -5.10 13.82
C GLU A 102 5.00 -6.19 14.18
N LYS A 103 4.89 -7.35 13.51
CA LYS A 103 5.76 -8.50 13.74
C LYS A 103 7.24 -8.15 13.50
N GLU A 104 7.54 -7.49 12.39
CA GLU A 104 8.91 -7.09 12.04
C GLU A 104 9.46 -5.99 12.96
N MET A 105 8.62 -5.04 13.39
CA MET A 105 9.03 -3.95 14.28
C MET A 105 9.20 -4.39 15.74
N GLY A 106 8.54 -5.46 16.14
CA GLY A 106 8.57 -6.01 17.50
C GLY A 106 8.29 -4.94 18.56
N LYS A 107 9.21 -4.76 19.51
CA LYS A 107 9.03 -3.80 20.62
C LYS A 107 8.82 -2.34 20.18
N LYS A 108 9.32 -1.96 19.01
CA LYS A 108 9.18 -0.58 18.49
C LYS A 108 7.76 -0.29 17.97
N TRP A 109 7.00 -1.34 17.64
CA TRP A 109 5.63 -1.21 17.13
C TRP A 109 4.74 -0.38 18.05
N LYS A 110 4.79 -0.60 19.37
CA LYS A 110 3.90 0.09 20.33
C LYS A 110 3.92 1.62 20.18
N ALA A 111 5.09 2.21 19.92
CA ALA A 111 5.22 3.64 19.70
C ALA A 111 4.64 4.06 18.34
N VAL A 112 4.91 3.29 17.29
CA VAL A 112 4.42 3.56 15.92
C VAL A 112 2.92 3.37 15.82
N GLY A 113 2.36 2.25 16.30
CA GLY A 113 0.93 1.98 16.30
C GLY A 113 0.14 3.03 17.10
N SER A 114 0.61 3.40 18.30
CA SER A 114 -0.03 4.48 19.05
C SER A 114 0.02 5.81 18.29
N ARG A 115 1.11 6.11 17.58
CA ARG A 115 1.20 7.33 16.79
C ARG A 115 0.35 7.29 15.52
N LEU A 116 0.22 6.12 14.90
CA LEU A 116 -0.67 5.91 13.75
C LEU A 116 -2.12 6.24 14.13
N ASP A 117 -2.57 5.86 15.32
CA ASP A 117 -3.90 6.23 15.81
C ASP A 117 -4.07 7.75 15.98
N ASP A 118 -3.05 8.45 16.49
CA ASP A 118 -3.05 9.92 16.55
C ASP A 118 -3.07 10.56 15.15
N VAL A 119 -2.32 10.00 14.20
CA VAL A 119 -2.32 10.44 12.79
C VAL A 119 -3.70 10.25 12.18
N ARG A 120 -4.35 9.09 12.36
CA ARG A 120 -5.72 8.81 11.89
C ARG A 120 -6.72 9.84 12.43
N LEU A 121 -6.67 10.16 13.72
CA LEU A 121 -7.54 11.16 14.34
C LEU A 121 -7.32 12.57 13.76
N ARG A 122 -6.07 12.94 13.46
CA ARG A 122 -5.74 14.22 12.82
C ARG A 122 -6.13 14.24 11.34
N GLY A 123 -5.93 13.14 10.63
CA GLY A 123 -6.29 12.96 9.23
C GLY A 123 -7.81 13.09 8.99
N ARG A 124 -8.62 12.53 9.90
CA ARG A 124 -10.10 12.70 9.89
C ARG A 124 -10.54 14.16 9.92
N LYS A 125 -9.78 15.05 10.58
CA LYS A 125 -10.10 16.49 10.65
C LYS A 125 -9.82 17.25 9.34
N ARG A 126 -9.03 16.69 8.42
CA ARG A 126 -8.76 17.29 7.10
C ARG A 126 -9.72 16.82 6.00
N SER A 127 -10.74 16.02 6.35
CA SER A 127 -11.76 15.52 5.41
C SER A 127 -12.88 16.53 5.10
N MET A 128 -12.72 17.83 5.37
CA MET A 128 -13.75 18.81 5.06
C MET A 128 -13.12 20.11 4.55
N VAL A 129 -13.52 20.49 3.32
CA VAL A 129 -13.17 21.68 2.53
C VAL A 129 -11.89 21.55 1.69
N GLY A 130 -12.09 21.11 0.45
CA GLY A 130 -11.38 21.52 -0.76
C GLY A 130 -12.42 21.67 -1.85
#